data_AF-A0A9P0KGS3-F1
#
_entry.id   AF-A0A9P0KGS3-F1
#
_cell.length_a   1.000
_cell.length_b   1.000
_cell.length_c   1.000
_cell.angle_alpha   90.00
_cell.angle_beta   90.00
_cell.angle_gamma   90.00
#
_symmetry.space_group_name_H-M   'P 1'
#
loop_
_entity.id
_entity.type
_entity.pdbx_description
1 polymer ?
#
loop_
_entity_poly.entity_id
_entity_poly.type
_entity_poly.pdbx_seq_one_letter_code
_entity_poly.pdbx_strand_id
1 'polypeptide(L)'
;MEAKRIWQSMYKFPTAIGVIDCTHIGILKPNRHGDEFIDRKEKPTLNVQATCDAREMFTSVDTIRNKDNQPEELPQNGLAV
;
A
#
# COMPACT_ATOMS: atom_id res chain seq x y z
N MET A 1 23.52 5.34 -6.34
CA MET A 1 24.19 6.66 -6.27
C MET A 1 23.65 7.64 -7.31
N GLU A 2 23.38 7.22 -8.56
CA GLU A 2 22.89 8.13 -9.60
C GLU A 2 21.50 8.73 -9.32
N ALA A 3 20.51 7.91 -8.91
CA ALA A 3 19.17 8.40 -8.58
C ALA A 3 19.20 9.55 -7.55
N LYS A 4 20.03 9.40 -6.49
CA LYS A 4 20.25 10.44 -5.47
C LYS A 4 20.83 11.73 -6.05
N ARG A 5 21.78 11.60 -6.98
CA ARG A 5 22.42 12.75 -7.62
C ARG A 5 21.43 13.50 -8.50
N ILE A 6 20.62 12.78 -9.29
CA ILE A 6 19.57 13.37 -10.13
C ILE A 6 18.55 14.10 -9.26
N TRP A 7 18.06 13.45 -8.19
CA TRP A 7 17.09 14.04 -7.28
C TRP A 7 17.60 15.31 -6.62
N GLN A 8 18.82 15.27 -6.06
CA GLN A 8 19.48 16.42 -5.50
C GLN A 8 19.67 17.54 -6.54
N SER A 9 19.93 17.19 -7.80
CA SER A 9 20.16 18.19 -8.85
C SER A 9 18.87 18.93 -9.23
N MET A 10 17.74 18.23 -9.34
CA MET A 10 16.46 18.78 -9.77
C MET A 10 15.72 19.47 -8.62
N TYR A 11 15.57 18.79 -7.48
CA TYR A 11 14.69 19.24 -6.40
C TYR A 11 15.44 19.80 -5.18
N LYS A 12 16.78 19.76 -5.19
CA LYS A 12 17.64 20.19 -4.07
C LYS A 12 17.34 19.49 -2.74
N PHE A 13 16.70 18.31 -2.78
CA PHE A 13 16.34 17.54 -1.61
C PHE A 13 17.40 16.48 -1.29
N PRO A 14 18.20 16.64 -0.21
CA PRO A 14 19.33 15.76 0.06
C PRO A 14 18.89 14.35 0.36
N THR A 15 19.66 13.39 -0.15
CA THR A 15 19.54 11.95 0.19
C THR A 15 18.29 11.23 -0.31
N ALA A 16 17.31 11.93 -0.88
CA ALA A 16 16.20 11.31 -1.57
C ALA A 16 16.65 10.61 -2.86
N ILE A 17 15.96 9.52 -3.19
CA ILE A 17 16.14 8.74 -4.43
C ILE A 17 14.81 8.50 -5.16
N GLY A 18 13.69 8.90 -4.54
CA GLY A 18 12.33 8.56 -4.95
C GLY A 18 11.30 9.27 -4.07
N VAL A 19 10.07 9.35 -4.54
CA VAL A 19 8.88 9.69 -3.74
C VAL A 19 7.96 8.48 -3.69
N ILE A 20 7.28 8.31 -2.57
CA ILE A 20 6.23 7.31 -2.37
C ILE A 20 4.93 8.06 -2.10
N ASP A 21 3.90 7.76 -2.88
CA ASP A 21 2.54 8.20 -2.60
C ASP A 21 1.69 7.00 -2.18
N CYS A 22 0.82 7.19 -1.19
CA CYS A 22 -0.13 6.19 -0.72
C CYS A 22 -1.53 6.79 -0.75
N THR A 23 -2.37 6.30 -1.66
CA THR A 23 -3.71 6.83 -1.90
C THR A 23 -4.76 5.73 -1.75
N HIS A 24 -5.80 5.98 -0.97
CA HIS A 24 -6.98 5.12 -0.89
C HIS A 24 -7.90 5.37 -2.10
N ILE A 25 -8.04 4.36 -2.96
CA ILE A 25 -8.95 4.39 -4.10
C ILE A 25 -10.24 3.66 -3.73
N GLY A 26 -11.39 4.29 -3.91
CA GLY A 26 -12.69 3.67 -3.67
C GLY A 26 -12.93 2.46 -4.58
N ILE A 27 -13.38 1.35 -4.00
CA ILE A 27 -13.70 0.13 -4.74
C ILE A 27 -15.11 -0.37 -4.40
N LEU A 28 -15.64 -1.28 -5.22
CA LEU A 28 -16.75 -2.12 -4.78
C LEU A 28 -16.25 -3.10 -3.73
N LYS A 29 -16.97 -3.22 -2.61
CA LYS A 29 -16.61 -4.16 -1.54
C LYS A 29 -16.58 -5.58 -2.12
N PRO A 30 -15.44 -6.28 -2.08
CA PRO A 30 -15.37 -7.66 -2.53
C PRO A 30 -16.27 -8.57 -1.68
N ASN A 31 -16.86 -9.59 -2.32
CA ASN A 31 -17.71 -10.56 -1.61
C ASN A 31 -16.91 -11.48 -0.67
N ARG A 32 -15.64 -11.72 -0.98
CA ARG A 32 -14.71 -12.53 -0.17
C ARG A 32 -13.66 -11.60 0.45
N HIS A 33 -13.44 -11.72 1.75
CA HIS A 33 -12.46 -10.91 2.50
C HIS A 33 -12.67 -9.40 2.32
N GLY A 34 -13.93 -8.96 2.14
CA GLY A 34 -14.24 -7.55 1.86
C GLY A 34 -13.92 -6.59 3.01
N ASP A 35 -13.73 -7.14 4.20
CA ASP A 35 -13.26 -6.48 5.42
C ASP A 35 -11.76 -6.11 5.38
N GLU A 36 -10.94 -6.77 4.56
CA GLU A 36 -9.52 -6.41 4.34
C GLU A 36 -9.35 -5.09 3.55
N PHE A 37 -10.44 -4.62 2.95
CA PHE A 37 -10.48 -3.44 2.08
C PHE A 37 -11.24 -2.28 2.72
N ILE A 38 -11.36 -2.25 4.04
CA ILE A 38 -12.07 -1.18 4.75
C ILE A 38 -11.04 -0.19 5.29
N ASP A 39 -11.21 1.10 4.97
CA ASP A 39 -10.38 2.17 5.54
C ASP A 39 -10.78 2.52 6.98
N ARG A 40 -10.03 3.45 7.60
CA ARG A 40 -10.33 3.95 8.95
C ARG A 40 -11.65 4.73 9.05
N LYS A 41 -12.31 5.00 7.93
CA LYS A 41 -13.60 5.71 7.83
C LYS A 41 -14.73 4.75 7.41
N GLU A 42 -14.52 3.45 7.54
CA GLU A 42 -15.48 2.39 7.22
C GLU A 42 -15.89 2.32 5.74
N LYS A 43 -15.07 2.85 4.83
CA LYS A 43 -15.33 2.83 3.38
C LYS A 43 -14.53 1.72 2.68
N PRO A 44 -15.14 0.99 1.73
CA PRO A 44 -14.42 0.07 0.87
C PRO A 44 -13.42 0.81 -0.03
N THR A 45 -12.13 0.61 0.22
CA THR A 45 -11.03 1.21 -0.53
C THR A 45 -9.86 0.23 -0.67
N LEU A 46 -9.07 0.43 -1.72
CA LEU A 46 -7.78 -0.21 -1.92
C LEU A 46 -6.70 0.83 -1.70
N ASN A 47 -5.78 0.57 -0.77
CA ASN A 47 -4.62 1.44 -0.59
C ASN A 47 -3.61 1.14 -1.70
N VAL A 48 -3.43 2.08 -2.62
CA VAL A 48 -2.46 1.99 -3.70
C VAL A 48 -1.24 2.78 -3.33
N GLN A 49 -0.08 2.15 -3.43
CA GLN A 49 1.21 2.77 -3.25
C GLN A 49 1.91 2.87 -4.61
N ALA A 50 2.37 4.07 -4.97
CA ALA A 50 3.20 4.26 -6.15
C ALA A 50 4.54 4.87 -5.76
N THR A 51 5.59 4.44 -6.43
CA THR A 51 6.93 5.04 -6.33
C THR A 51 7.28 5.73 -7.63
N CYS A 52 7.95 6.87 -7.56
CA CYS A 52 8.45 7.57 -8.74
C CYS A 52 9.91 7.97 -8.60
N ASP A 53 10.57 8.15 -9.75
CA ASP A 53 11.91 8.70 -9.83
C ASP A 53 11.90 10.24 -9.98
N ALA A 54 13.10 10.83 -10.04
CA ALA A 54 13.26 12.27 -10.13
C ALA A 54 12.77 12.88 -11.47
N ARG A 55 12.35 12.05 -12.43
CA ARG A 55 11.75 12.48 -13.70
C ARG A 55 10.23 12.43 -13.66
N GLU A 56 9.66 12.25 -12.46
CA GLU A 56 8.22 12.18 -12.24
C GLU A 56 7.59 10.95 -12.93
N MET A 57 8.40 9.94 -13.21
CA MET A 57 7.97 8.69 -13.82
C MET A 57 7.72 7.64 -12.74
N PHE A 58 6.59 6.96 -12.81
CA PHE A 58 6.32 5.81 -11.93
C PHE A 58 7.33 4.69 -12.21
N THR A 59 7.91 4.15 -11.15
CA THR A 59 8.87 3.04 -11.19
C THR A 59 8.30 1.74 -10.61
N SER A 60 7.34 1.84 -9.70
CA SER A 60 6.53 0.71 -9.22
C SER A 60 5.16 1.20 -8.76
N VAL A 61 4.15 0.34 -8.89
CA VAL A 61 2.79 0.54 -8.37
C VAL A 61 2.32 -0.76 -7.74
N ASP A 62 1.92 -0.70 -6.48
CA ASP A 62 1.54 -1.85 -5.68
C ASP A 62 0.27 -1.54 -4.85
N THR A 63 -0.38 -2.59 -4.36
CA THR A 63 -1.59 -2.48 -3.53
C THR A 63 -1.35 -3.07 -2.15
N ILE A 64 -1.73 -2.36 -1.10
CA ILE A 64 -1.60 -2.79 0.29
C ILE A 64 -2.97 -3.24 0.79
N ARG A 65 -3.02 -4.46 1.34
CA ARG A 65 -4.19 -5.00 2.04
C ARG A 65 -4.07 -4.73 3.53
N ASN A 66 -5.17 -4.35 4.18
CA ASN A 66 -5.18 -4.21 5.64
C ASN A 66 -5.24 -5.62 6.25
N LYS A 67 -4.08 -6.12 6.71
CA LYS A 67 -3.97 -7.44 7.34
C LYS A 67 -4.47 -7.47 8.78
N ASP A 68 -4.82 -6.32 9.36
CA ASP A 68 -5.29 -6.23 10.74
C ASP A 68 -6.64 -6.93 10.97
N ASN A 69 -7.32 -7.36 9.89
CA ASN A 69 -8.58 -8.11 9.92
C ASN A 69 -8.43 -9.58 9.48
N GLN A 70 -7.27 -10.22 9.64
CA GLN A 70 -7.23 -11.68 9.51
C GLN A 70 -8.12 -12.28 10.62
N PRO A 71 -9.16 -13.08 10.31
CA PRO A 71 -9.81 -13.86 11.34
C PRO A 71 -8.75 -14.75 11.98
N GLU A 72 -8.73 -14.78 13.31
CA GLU A 72 -7.90 -15.68 14.11
C GLU A 72 -7.97 -17.07 13.49
N GLU A 73 -6.81 -17.67 13.12
CA GLU A 73 -6.79 -19.02 12.58
C GLU A 73 -7.51 -19.93 13.58
N LEU A 74 -8.68 -20.45 13.19
CA LEU A 74 -9.36 -21.48 13.94
C LEU A 74 -8.33 -22.59 14.22
N PRO A 75 -8.07 -22.93 15.50
CA PRO A 75 -7.04 -23.91 15.82
C PRO A 75 -7.35 -25.20 15.06
N GLN A 76 -6.37 -25.70 14.29
CA GLN A 76 -6.49 -26.90 13.46
C GLN A 76 -6.66 -28.21 14.24
N ASN A 77 -7.01 -28.15 15.53
CA ASN A 77 -7.25 -29.32 16.33
C ASN A 77 -8.73 -29.40 16.66
N GLY A 78 -9.46 -30.06 15.76
CA GLY A 78 -10.79 -30.57 16.05
C GLY A 78 -10.73 -31.50 17.26
N LEU A 79 -11.26 -31.01 18.39
CA LEU A 79 -11.88 -31.81 19.43
C LEU A 79 -12.81 -30.87 20.19
N ALA A 80 -14.06 -30.84 19.74
CA ALA A 80 -15.17 -30.50 20.62
C ALA A 80 -15.20 -31.51 21.76
N VAL A 81 -15.17 -31.02 22.99
CA VAL A 81 -15.62 -31.76 24.18
C VAL A 81 -16.80 -31.01 24.74
#